data_AF-R7ZID2-F1
#
_entry.id   AF-R7ZID2-F1
#
_cell.length_a   1.000
_cell.length_b   1.000
_cell.length_c   1.000
_cell.angle_alpha   90.00
_cell.angle_beta   90.00
_cell.angle_gamma   90.00
#
_symmetry.space_group_name_H-M   'P 1'
#
loop_
_entity.id
_entity.type
_entity.pdbx_description
1 polymer ?
#
loop_
_entity_poly.entity_id
_entity_poly.type
_entity_poly.pdbx_seq_one_letter_code
_entity_poly.pdbx_strand_id
1 'polypeptide(L)'
;MKSKIYSGRFLICSDNTAGILTLKLIHKVEGIVLHEWKEKVKSEREATISLEAYKRCMFEEDGALVFMVKYVASLFDIDYKGKGLIEITELIKQKAKDLEEEEKTICIQ
;
A
#
# COMPACT_ATOMS: atom_id res chain seq x y z
N MET A 1 -8.04 -13.68 -19.33
CA MET A 1 -7.63 -12.93 -18.13
C MET A 1 -6.34 -13.53 -17.61
N LYS A 2 -5.24 -12.75 -17.57
CA LYS A 2 -3.94 -13.20 -17.03
C LYS A 2 -3.97 -13.10 -15.49
N SER A 3 -3.32 -14.05 -14.83
CA SER A 3 -3.33 -14.32 -13.39
C SER A 3 -2.87 -13.15 -12.52
N LYS A 4 -3.56 -12.93 -11.38
CA LYS A 4 -3.07 -12.09 -10.27
C LYS A 4 -2.27 -12.96 -9.31
N ILE A 5 -0.94 -12.77 -9.27
CA ILE A 5 -0.09 -13.29 -8.20
C ILE A 5 0.52 -12.08 -7.47
N TYR A 6 -0.06 -11.71 -6.33
CA TYR A 6 0.49 -10.68 -5.44
C TYR A 6 1.37 -11.24 -4.31
N SER A 7 1.57 -12.56 -4.26
CA SER A 7 2.08 -13.27 -3.07
C SER A 7 3.58 -13.06 -2.77
N GLY A 8 4.34 -12.46 -3.69
CA GLY A 8 5.78 -12.25 -3.52
C GLY A 8 6.19 -10.92 -2.87
N ARG A 9 5.43 -9.83 -3.08
CA ARG A 9 5.87 -8.47 -2.76
C ARG A 9 5.23 -7.87 -1.51
N PHE A 10 4.12 -8.42 -1.07
CA PHE A 10 3.39 -7.91 0.09
C PHE A 10 3.32 -8.97 1.20
N LEU A 11 3.37 -8.51 2.43
CA LEU A 11 3.21 -9.30 3.64
C LEU A 11 2.08 -8.69 4.47
N ILE A 12 1.20 -9.54 4.99
CA ILE A 12 0.25 -9.14 6.02
C ILE A 12 0.75 -9.67 7.35
N CYS A 13 0.87 -8.78 8.33
CA CYS A 13 1.19 -9.12 9.71
C CYS A 13 0.01 -8.78 10.60
N SER A 14 -0.24 -9.63 11.60
CA SER A 14 -1.22 -9.40 12.64
C SER A 14 -0.58 -9.57 14.01
N ASP A 15 -0.88 -8.66 14.92
CA ASP A 15 -0.55 -8.78 16.34
C ASP A 15 -1.82 -8.55 17.16
N ASN A 16 -2.04 -9.36 18.20
CA ASN A 16 -3.17 -9.20 19.12
C ASN A 16 -2.65 -9.09 20.54
N THR A 17 -2.48 -7.86 20.99
CA THR A 17 -1.94 -7.55 22.30
C THR A 17 -3.00 -6.82 23.12
N ALA A 18 -3.29 -7.32 24.32
CA ALA A 18 -4.26 -6.73 25.27
C ALA A 18 -5.66 -6.46 24.67
N GLY A 19 -6.14 -7.32 23.77
CA GLY A 19 -7.45 -7.17 23.11
C GLY A 19 -7.49 -6.14 21.99
N ILE A 20 -6.32 -5.65 21.54
CA ILE A 20 -6.19 -4.79 20.38
C ILE A 20 -5.54 -5.58 19.25
N LEU A 21 -6.29 -5.81 18.18
CA LEU A 21 -5.78 -6.36 16.94
C LEU A 21 -5.15 -5.24 16.13
N THR A 22 -3.88 -5.41 15.77
CA THR A 22 -3.16 -4.58 14.82
C THR A 22 -2.91 -5.38 13.54
N LEU A 23 -3.38 -4.89 12.40
CA LEU A 23 -3.19 -5.47 11.08
C LEU A 23 -2.32 -4.56 10.23
N LYS A 24 -1.28 -5.10 9.59
CA LYS A 24 -0.33 -4.34 8.79
C LYS A 24 -0.22 -4.91 7.39
N LEU A 25 -0.23 -4.04 6.38
CA LEU A 25 0.24 -4.36 5.04
C LEU A 25 1.67 -3.85 4.89
N ILE A 26 2.60 -4.73 4.54
CA ILE A 26 4.02 -4.43 4.40
C ILE A 26 4.45 -4.71 2.97
N HIS A 27 5.17 -3.78 2.35
CA HIS A 27 5.88 -4.04 1.10
C HIS A 27 7.20 -4.73 1.44
N LYS A 28 7.29 -6.04 1.15
CA LYS A 28 8.39 -6.93 1.54
C LYS A 28 9.76 -6.44 1.07
N VAL A 29 9.84 -5.89 -0.14
CA VAL A 29 11.12 -5.50 -0.76
C VAL A 29 11.77 -4.35 0.01
N GLU A 30 10.98 -3.34 0.35
CA GLU A 30 11.46 -2.12 1.01
C GLU A 30 11.31 -2.18 2.54
N GLY A 31 10.65 -3.21 3.07
CA GLY A 31 10.36 -3.33 4.52
C GLY A 31 9.39 -2.27 5.06
N ILE A 32 8.70 -1.53 4.20
CA ILE A 32 7.83 -0.41 4.60
C ILE A 32 6.41 -0.87 4.94
N VAL A 33 5.83 -0.26 5.97
CA VAL A 33 4.41 -0.42 6.31
C VAL A 33 3.60 0.53 5.42
N LEU A 34 2.86 -0.04 4.48
CA LEU A 34 1.98 0.71 3.58
C LEU A 34 0.65 1.10 4.24
N HIS A 35 0.18 0.27 5.17
CA HIS A 35 -1.06 0.49 5.89
C HIS A 35 -1.06 -0.19 7.25
N GLU A 36 -1.64 0.46 8.24
CA GLU A 36 -1.87 -0.07 9.59
C GLU A 36 -3.34 0.16 9.98
N TRP A 37 -4.02 -0.92 10.37
CA TRP A 37 -5.36 -0.88 10.95
C TRP A 37 -5.27 -1.36 12.39
N LYS A 38 -5.89 -0.62 13.32
CA LYS A 38 -6.03 -1.03 14.73
C LYS A 38 -7.49 -1.08 15.14
N GLU A 39 -7.91 -2.18 15.76
CA GLU A 39 -9.26 -2.32 16.30
C GLU A 39 -9.28 -3.09 17.61
N LYS A 40 -10.32 -2.86 18.41
CA LYS A 40 -10.57 -3.63 19.63
C LYS A 40 -11.35 -4.88 19.27
N VAL A 41 -10.88 -6.03 19.73
CA VAL A 41 -11.53 -7.34 19.52
C VAL A 41 -11.84 -7.97 20.87
N LYS A 42 -12.97 -8.65 20.97
CA LYS A 42 -13.45 -9.29 22.21
C LYS A 42 -13.06 -10.76 22.31
N SER A 43 -12.58 -11.35 21.22
CA SER A 43 -12.24 -12.77 21.16
C SER A 43 -11.25 -13.07 20.03
N GLU A 44 -10.58 -14.22 20.13
CA GLU A 44 -9.74 -14.76 19.05
C GLU A 44 -10.52 -15.02 17.76
N ARG A 45 -11.79 -15.43 17.90
CA ARG A 45 -12.69 -15.66 16.75
C ARG A 45 -12.92 -14.36 15.98
N GLU A 46 -13.21 -13.27 16.69
CA GLU A 46 -13.39 -11.94 16.08
C GLU A 46 -12.09 -11.48 15.41
N ALA A 47 -10.95 -11.65 16.08
CA ALA A 47 -9.64 -11.33 15.52
C ALA A 47 -9.34 -12.09 14.21
N THR A 48 -9.71 -13.38 14.17
CA THR A 48 -9.55 -14.22 12.98
C THR A 48 -10.43 -13.74 11.83
N ILE A 49 -11.69 -13.39 12.10
CA ILE A 49 -12.62 -12.88 11.08
C ILE A 49 -12.08 -11.56 10.48
N SER A 50 -11.63 -10.64 11.34
CA SER A 50 -11.02 -9.38 10.90
C SER A 50 -9.77 -9.60 10.06
N LEU A 51 -8.88 -10.51 10.46
CA LEU A 51 -7.69 -10.85 9.68
C LEU A 51 -8.05 -11.37 8.28
N GLU A 52 -9.03 -12.28 8.17
CA GLU A 52 -9.46 -12.82 6.89
C GLU A 52 -10.14 -11.75 6.01
N ALA A 53 -10.97 -10.88 6.59
CA ALA A 53 -11.56 -9.75 5.88
C ALA A 53 -10.46 -8.80 5.35
N TYR A 54 -9.47 -8.49 6.18
CA TYR A 54 -8.35 -7.64 5.78
C TYR A 54 -7.53 -8.26 4.65
N LYS A 55 -7.22 -9.57 4.71
CA LYS A 55 -6.53 -10.29 3.62
C LYS A 55 -7.30 -10.18 2.30
N ARG A 56 -8.62 -10.35 2.33
CA ARG A 56 -9.48 -10.22 1.15
C ARG A 56 -9.41 -8.82 0.55
N CYS A 57 -9.62 -7.78 1.35
CA CYS A 57 -9.54 -6.40 0.87
C CYS A 57 -8.15 -6.07 0.28
N MET A 58 -7.07 -6.56 0.89
CA MET A 58 -5.72 -6.28 0.42
C MET A 58 -5.35 -7.02 -0.88
N PHE A 59 -5.77 -8.29 -1.02
CA PHE A 59 -5.29 -9.14 -2.12
C PHE A 59 -6.33 -9.43 -3.19
N GLU A 60 -7.59 -9.64 -2.82
CA GLU A 60 -8.66 -9.92 -3.77
C GLU A 60 -9.19 -8.63 -4.41
N GLU A 61 -9.26 -7.55 -3.62
CA GLU A 61 -9.82 -6.25 -4.04
C GLU A 61 -8.76 -5.20 -4.43
N ASP A 62 -7.53 -5.63 -4.71
CA ASP A 62 -6.40 -4.77 -5.09
C ASP A 62 -6.03 -3.67 -4.07
N GLY A 63 -6.49 -3.79 -2.82
CA GLY A 63 -6.19 -2.80 -1.76
C GLY A 63 -4.68 -2.59 -1.57
N ALA A 64 -3.86 -3.63 -1.69
CA ALA A 64 -2.42 -3.50 -1.58
C ALA A 64 -1.80 -2.58 -2.65
N LEU A 65 -2.32 -2.62 -3.88
CA LEU A 65 -1.89 -1.71 -4.94
C LEU A 65 -2.35 -0.28 -4.65
N VAL A 66 -3.57 -0.10 -4.16
CA VAL A 66 -4.08 1.22 -3.78
C VAL A 66 -3.19 1.88 -2.72
N PHE A 67 -2.81 1.13 -1.69
CA PHE A 67 -1.90 1.65 -0.65
C PHE A 67 -0.49 1.88 -1.17
N MET A 68 0.01 1.05 -2.10
CA MET A 68 1.30 1.30 -2.76
C MET A 68 1.27 2.60 -3.58
N VAL A 69 0.22 2.83 -4.36
CA VAL A 69 0.06 4.07 -5.15
C VAL A 69 -0.02 5.29 -4.23
N LYS A 70 -0.78 5.21 -3.14
CA LYS A 70 -0.85 6.29 -2.14
C LYS A 70 0.51 6.57 -1.49
N TYR A 71 1.27 5.53 -1.17
CA TYR A 71 2.62 5.67 -0.64
C TYR A 71 3.54 6.38 -1.63
N VAL A 72 3.57 5.94 -2.90
CA VAL A 72 4.38 6.60 -3.93
C VAL A 72 3.94 8.04 -4.18
N ALA A 73 2.63 8.31 -4.19
CA ALA A 73 2.10 9.66 -4.30
C ALA A 73 2.62 10.55 -3.17
N SER A 74 2.68 10.03 -1.93
CA SER A 74 3.23 10.78 -0.79
C SER A 74 4.72 11.07 -0.92
N LEU A 75 5.51 10.18 -1.54
CA LEU A 75 6.93 10.43 -1.79
C LEU A 75 7.17 11.57 -2.79
N PHE A 76 6.22 11.80 -3.70
CA PHE A 76 6.25 12.88 -4.68
C PHE A 76 5.45 14.11 -4.26
N ASP A 77 4.98 14.19 -3.02
CA ASP A 77 4.11 15.26 -2.50
C ASP A 77 2.85 15.49 -3.36
N ILE A 78 2.31 14.43 -3.95
CA ILE A 78 1.08 14.48 -4.76
C ILE A 78 -0.14 14.39 -3.83
N ASP A 79 -0.97 15.43 -3.84
CA ASP A 79 -2.28 15.37 -3.16
C ASP A 79 -3.21 14.40 -3.90
N TYR A 80 -3.47 13.26 -3.26
CA TYR A 80 -4.32 12.20 -3.78
C TYR A 80 -5.73 12.20 -3.18
N LYS A 81 -6.06 13.11 -2.25
CA LYS A 81 -7.40 13.12 -1.62
C LYS A 81 -8.47 13.49 -2.65
N GLY A 82 -9.52 12.67 -2.73
CA GLY A 82 -10.63 12.87 -3.68
C GLY A 82 -10.30 12.51 -5.14
N LYS A 83 -9.07 12.09 -5.45
CA LYS A 83 -8.66 11.68 -6.80
C LYS A 83 -8.87 10.19 -7.02
N GLY A 84 -9.15 9.82 -8.27
CA GLY A 84 -9.21 8.41 -8.70
C GLY A 84 -7.81 7.79 -8.79
N LEU A 85 -7.72 6.46 -8.65
CA LEU A 85 -6.43 5.74 -8.72
C LEU A 85 -5.68 5.98 -10.04
N ILE A 86 -6.41 6.03 -11.16
CA ILE A 86 -5.85 6.30 -12.50
C ILE A 86 -5.22 7.70 -12.53
N GLU A 87 -5.93 8.71 -12.04
CA GLU A 87 -5.46 10.10 -12.00
C GLU A 87 -4.17 10.22 -11.17
N ILE A 88 -4.15 9.61 -9.98
CA ILE A 88 -2.96 9.62 -9.11
C ILE A 88 -1.78 8.95 -9.82
N THR A 89 -2.02 7.85 -10.51
CA THR A 89 -0.97 7.11 -11.23
C THR A 89 -0.39 7.93 -12.38
N GLU A 90 -1.21 8.68 -13.13
CA GLU A 90 -0.71 9.57 -14.18
C GLU A 90 0.11 10.73 -13.62
N LEU A 91 -0.31 11.31 -12.49
CA LEU A 91 0.48 12.35 -11.81
C LEU A 91 1.85 11.81 -11.35
N ILE A 92 1.89 10.58 -10.81
CA ILE A 92 3.14 9.91 -10.43
C ILE A 92 4.05 9.73 -11.66
N LYS A 93 3.51 9.25 -12.78
CA LYS A 93 4.29 9.06 -14.02
C LYS A 93 4.88 10.37 -14.52
N GLN A 94 4.09 11.45 -14.50
CA GLN A 94 4.56 12.76 -14.91
C GLN A 94 5.72 13.23 -14.02
N LYS A 95 5.56 13.15 -12.69
CA LYS A 95 6.62 13.52 -11.74
C LYS A 95 7.90 12.69 -11.91
N ALA A 96 7.76 11.38 -12.12
CA ALA A 96 8.91 10.52 -12.37
C ALA A 96 9.65 10.94 -13.66
N LYS A 97 8.91 11.29 -14.72
CA LYS A 97 9.49 11.77 -15.98
C LYS A 97 10.21 13.10 -15.81
N ASP A 98 9.62 14.06 -15.08
CA ASP A 98 10.23 15.36 -14.82
C ASP A 98 11.58 15.18 -14.10
N LEU A 99 11.65 14.29 -13.10
CA LEU A 99 12.90 13.97 -12.39
C LEU A 99 13.95 13.31 -13.28
N GLU A 100 13.57 12.39 -14.16
CA GLU A 100 14.50 11.78 -15.13
C GLU A 100 15.09 12.82 -16.10
N GLU A 101 14.33 13.85 -16.46
CA GLU A 101 14.79 14.94 -17.32
C GLU A 101 15.73 15.89 -16.55
N GLU A 102 15.43 16.20 -15.28
CA GLU A 102 16.30 16.97 -14.40
C GLU A 102 17.65 16.26 -14.16
N GLU A 103 17.65 14.96 -13.88
CA GLU A 103 18.86 14.17 -13.63
C GLU A 103 19.79 14.15 -14.87
N LYS A 104 19.21 13.99 -16.07
CA LYS A 104 19.97 14.06 -17.34
C LYS A 104 20.61 15.42 -17.56
N THR A 105 19.95 16.49 -17.13
CA THR A 105 20.46 17.86 -17.29
C THR A 105 21.67 18.11 -16.39
N ILE A 106 21.72 17.50 -15.20
CA ILE A 106 22.86 17.59 -14.26
C ILE A 106 24.06 16.81 -14.78
N CYS A 107 23.86 15.63 -15.38
CA CYS A 107 24.95 14.76 -15.84
C CYS A 107 25.65 15.24 -17.13
N ILE A 108 25.11 16.27 -17.79
CA ILE A 108 25.64 16.86 -19.03
C ILE A 108 26.38 18.19 -18.75
N GLN A 109 26.30 18.73 -17.53
CA GLN A 109 27.07 19.89 -17.07
C GLN A 109 28.49 19.51 -16.66
#